data_AF-A0A4Y8PRW0-F1
#
_entry.id   AF-A0A4Y8PRW0-F1
#
_cell.length_a   1.000
_cell.length_b   1.000
_cell.length_c   1.000
_cell.angle_alpha   90.00
_cell.angle_beta   90.00
_cell.angle_gamma   90.00
#
_symmetry.space_group_name_H-M   'P 1'
#
loop_
_entity.id
_entity.type
_entity.pdbx_description
1 polymer ?
#
loop_
_entity_poly.entity_id
_entity_poly.type
_entity_poly.pdbx_seq_one_letter_code
_entity_poly.pdbx_strand_id
1 'polypeptide(L)'
;MAFLEYQLADYRKHFQIRETDSEPHWLFKHAKKTASRTPLEEEIHSLRRMLEQMVVEGKEMTSDAVVELSTILDKKINEYMNKGKKSR
;
A
#
# COMPACT_ATOMS: atom_id res chain seq x y z
N MET A 1 -26.16 33.34 -18.06
CA MET A 1 -25.21 32.98 -16.99
C MET A 1 -24.52 31.69 -17.43
N ALA A 2 -23.22 31.72 -17.70
CA ALA A 2 -22.49 30.52 -18.11
C ALA A 2 -21.96 29.82 -16.86
N PHE A 3 -22.38 28.57 -16.66
CA PHE A 3 -21.91 27.70 -15.58
C PHE A 3 -20.54 27.15 -15.99
N LEU A 4 -19.50 27.36 -15.16
CA LEU A 4 -18.19 26.76 -15.40
C LEU A 4 -18.29 25.28 -15.00
N GLU A 5 -18.40 24.40 -15.99
CA GLU A 5 -18.35 22.96 -15.78
C GLU A 5 -16.91 22.58 -15.39
N TYR A 6 -16.66 22.49 -14.08
CA TYR A 6 -15.36 22.07 -13.57
C TYR A 6 -15.21 20.58 -13.82
N GLN A 7 -14.60 20.21 -14.95
CA GLN A 7 -14.20 18.84 -15.23
C GLN A 7 -13.02 18.49 -14.31
N LEU A 8 -13.32 17.81 -13.20
CA LEU A 8 -12.31 17.11 -12.42
C LEU A 8 -11.60 16.16 -13.37
N ALA A 9 -10.34 16.46 -13.68
CA ALA A 9 -9.49 15.60 -14.51
C ALA A 9 -9.65 14.16 -14.01
N ASP A 10 -10.09 13.29 -14.92
CA ASP A 10 -10.32 11.88 -14.65
C ASP A 10 -9.21 11.34 -13.75
N TYR A 11 -9.61 10.69 -12.66
CA TYR A 11 -8.74 10.01 -11.72
C TYR A 11 -8.04 8.83 -12.43
N ARG A 12 -7.12 9.16 -13.34
CA ARG A 12 -6.08 8.26 -13.78
C ARG A 12 -5.25 8.02 -12.53
N LYS A 13 -5.16 6.74 -12.14
CA LYS A 13 -4.30 6.20 -11.08
C LYS A 13 -2.81 6.44 -11.33
N HIS A 14 -2.42 7.68 -11.62
CA HIS A 14 -1.04 8.14 -11.59
C HIS A 14 -0.75 8.52 -10.14
N PHE A 15 -0.18 7.58 -9.41
CA PHE A 15 0.63 7.92 -8.26
C PHE A 15 1.66 8.95 -8.75
N GLN A 16 1.55 10.20 -8.29
CA GLN A 16 2.59 11.19 -8.54
C GLN A 16 3.83 10.76 -7.76
N ILE A 17 4.68 9.96 -8.41
CA ILE A 17 5.96 9.54 -7.88
C ILE A 17 6.95 10.66 -8.23
N ARG A 18 7.51 11.29 -7.19
CA ARG A 18 8.56 12.28 -7.31
C ARG A 18 9.76 11.66 -8.02
N GLU A 19 10.27 12.30 -9.08
CA GLU A 19 11.52 11.92 -9.73
C GLU A 19 12.67 12.03 -8.72
N THR A 20 12.96 10.93 -8.07
CA THR A 20 14.18 10.70 -7.32
C THR A 20 14.68 9.35 -7.80
N ASP A 21 15.95 9.25 -8.18
CA ASP A 21 16.61 8.09 -8.83
C ASP A 21 16.49 6.73 -8.10
N SER A 22 15.78 6.69 -6.99
CA SER A 22 15.35 5.48 -6.31
C SER A 22 13.87 5.26 -6.58
N GLU A 23 13.55 4.67 -7.74
CA GLU A 23 12.22 4.11 -7.95
C GLU A 23 11.83 3.28 -6.71
N PRO A 24 10.63 3.47 -6.14
CA PRO A 24 10.11 2.64 -5.08
C PRO A 24 9.97 1.21 -5.61
N HIS A 25 11.06 0.45 -5.52
CA HIS A 25 11.20 -0.92 -5.99
C HIS A 25 10.13 -1.85 -5.41
N TRP A 26 9.45 -1.43 -4.35
CA TRP A 26 8.32 -2.12 -3.74
C TRP A 26 6.99 -1.97 -4.50
N LEU A 27 6.77 -0.88 -5.25
CA LEU A 27 5.55 -0.66 -6.05
C LEU A 27 5.51 -1.53 -7.31
N PHE A 28 6.68 -1.76 -7.94
CA PHE A 28 6.76 -2.43 -9.23
C PHE A 28 7.18 -3.91 -9.16
N LYS A 29 7.42 -4.45 -7.96
CA LYS A 29 7.78 -5.87 -7.77
C LYS A 29 6.63 -6.85 -7.96
N HIS A 30 5.39 -6.37 -8.04
CA HIS A 30 4.21 -7.23 -7.99
C HIS A 30 4.01 -8.14 -9.22
N ALA A 31 4.87 -8.08 -10.24
CA ALA A 31 4.70 -8.84 -11.48
C ALA A 31 5.70 -9.98 -11.71
N LYS A 32 6.74 -10.16 -10.88
CA LYS A 32 7.75 -11.22 -11.10
C LYS A 32 8.10 -11.95 -9.82
N LYS A 33 7.29 -12.94 -9.45
CA LYS A 33 7.70 -14.27 -8.96
C LYS A 33 6.48 -15.02 -8.43
N THR A 34 6.01 -15.99 -9.20
CA THR A 34 5.26 -17.17 -8.73
C THR A 34 6.17 -18.15 -7.95
N ALA A 35 7.32 -17.69 -7.45
CA ALA A 35 8.20 -18.45 -6.58
C ALA A 35 7.76 -18.17 -5.14
N SER A 36 7.18 -19.19 -4.50
CA SER A 36 6.83 -19.27 -3.06
C SER A 36 6.83 -17.93 -2.33
N ARG A 37 5.65 -17.33 -2.12
CA ARG A 37 5.52 -16.16 -1.26
C ARG A 37 6.13 -16.52 0.09
N THR A 38 7.01 -15.65 0.58
CA THR A 38 7.53 -15.86 1.92
C THR A 38 6.37 -15.75 2.91
N PRO A 39 6.39 -16.47 4.05
CA PRO A 39 5.30 -16.37 5.04
C PRO A 39 5.07 -14.93 5.49
N LEU A 40 6.12 -14.09 5.47
CA LEU A 40 6.04 -12.67 5.79
C LEU A 40 5.27 -11.87 4.72
N GLU A 41 5.44 -12.18 3.43
CA GLU A 41 4.67 -11.55 2.36
C GLU A 41 3.20 -11.92 2.46
N GLU A 42 2.86 -13.18 2.73
CA GLU A 42 1.49 -13.62 2.92
C GLU A 42 0.80 -12.90 4.08
N GLU A 43 1.51 -12.73 5.19
CA GLU A 43 1.02 -11.99 6.37
C GLU A 43 0.76 -10.51 6.03
N ILE A 44 1.69 -9.84 5.33
CA ILE A 44 1.50 -8.45 4.85
C ILE A 44 0.27 -8.36 3.95
N HIS A 45 0.09 -9.32 3.04
CA HIS A 45 -1.05 -9.33 2.14
C HIS A 45 -2.38 -9.57 2.84
N SER A 46 -2.41 -10.45 3.84
CA SER A 46 -3.60 -10.67 4.67
C SER A 46 -3.98 -9.40 5.44
N LEU A 47 -2.99 -8.77 6.09
CA LEU A 47 -3.19 -7.52 6.83
C LEU A 47 -3.69 -6.38 5.93
N ARG A 48 -3.16 -6.26 4.71
CA ARG A 48 -3.66 -5.28 3.72
C ARG A 48 -5.12 -5.52 3.37
N ARG A 49 -5.51 -6.75 3.06
CA ARG A 49 -6.91 -7.07 2.74
C ARG A 49 -7.83 -6.77 3.91
N MET A 50 -7.38 -7.07 5.13
CA MET A 50 -8.17 -6.80 6.34
C MET A 50 -8.33 -5.29 6.56
N LEU A 51 -7.29 -4.50 6.32
CA LEU A 51 -7.36 -3.03 6.37
C LEU A 51 -8.32 -2.49 5.31
N GLU A 52 -8.17 -2.90 4.06
CA GLU A 52 -9.03 -2.51 2.94
C GLU A 52 -10.50 -2.86 3.23
N GLN A 53 -10.75 -4.06 3.76
CA GLN A 53 -12.08 -4.50 4.13
C GLN A 53 -12.69 -3.60 5.22
N MET A 54 -11.93 -3.21 6.24
CA MET A 54 -12.42 -2.29 7.27
C MET A 54 -12.80 -0.91 6.72
N VAL A 55 -12.05 -0.42 5.73
CA VAL A 55 -12.37 0.83 5.05
C VAL A 55 -13.63 0.70 4.22
N VAL A 56 -13.79 -0.42 3.49
CA VAL A 56 -15.01 -0.71 2.70
C VAL A 56 -16.24 -0.86 3.61
N GLU A 57 -16.07 -1.43 4.80
CA GLU A 57 -17.10 -1.52 5.85
C GLU A 57 -17.43 -0.17 6.49
N GLY A 58 -16.73 0.91 6.11
CA GLY A 58 -16.98 2.26 6.59
C GLY A 58 -16.40 2.55 7.96
N LYS A 59 -15.45 1.74 8.45
CA LYS A 59 -14.71 2.11 9.66
C LYS A 59 -13.86 3.33 9.38
N GLU A 60 -13.89 4.27 10.31
CA GLU A 60 -13.06 5.46 10.22
C GLU A 60 -11.58 5.09 10.31
N MET A 61 -10.76 5.74 9.48
CA MET A 61 -9.30 5.54 9.48
C MET A 61 -8.65 5.90 10.81
N THR A 62 -9.35 6.66 11.65
CA THR A 62 -8.95 7.08 12.99
C THR A 62 -9.46 6.16 14.09
N SER A 63 -10.25 5.13 13.76
CA SER A 63 -10.70 4.14 14.72
C SER A 63 -9.51 3.35 15.26
N ASP A 64 -9.45 3.12 16.57
CA ASP A 64 -8.36 2.40 17.22
C ASP A 64 -8.06 1.06 16.54
N ALA A 65 -9.10 0.33 16.12
CA ALA A 65 -8.94 -0.95 15.42
C ALA A 65 -8.21 -0.81 14.08
N VAL A 66 -8.46 0.27 13.33
CA VAL A 66 -7.82 0.54 12.05
C VAL A 66 -6.39 1.01 12.26
N VAL A 67 -6.16 1.85 13.28
CA VAL A 67 -4.84 2.37 13.66
C VAL A 67 -3.92 1.25 14.14
N GLU A 68 -4.39 0.38 15.02
CA GLU A 68 -3.65 -0.78 15.50
C GLU A 68 -3.25 -1.70 14.35
N LEU A 69 -4.21 -2.01 13.47
CA LEU A 69 -3.96 -2.87 12.32
C LEU A 69 -2.99 -2.24 11.32
N SER A 70 -3.11 -0.95 11.05
CA SER A 70 -2.15 -0.19 10.23
C SER A 70 -0.76 -0.23 10.86
N THR A 71 -0.65 -0.07 12.17
CA THR A 71 0.62 -0.11 12.90
C THR A 71 1.27 -1.50 12.81
N ILE A 72 0.48 -2.57 12.90
CA ILE A 72 0.97 -3.94 12.73
C ILE A 72 1.45 -4.17 11.30
N LEU A 73 0.67 -3.72 10.31
CA LEU A 73 1.03 -3.79 8.90
C LEU A 73 2.36 -3.06 8.62
N ASP A 74 2.54 -1.86 9.15
CA ASP A 74 3.77 -1.08 9.01
C ASP A 74 4.98 -1.80 9.60
N LYS A 75 4.83 -2.40 10.79
CA LYS A 75 5.90 -3.21 11.39
C LYS A 75 6.32 -4.37 10.49
N LYS A 76 5.35 -5.08 9.89
CA LYS A 76 5.62 -6.21 8.99
C LYS A 76 6.27 -5.78 7.68
N ILE A 77 5.84 -4.64 7.12
CA ILE A 77 6.49 -4.03 5.94
C ILE A 77 7.94 -3.68 6.28
N ASN A 78 8.18 -3.03 7.42
CA ASN A 78 9.53 -2.68 7.87
C ASN A 78 10.42 -3.93 8.06
N GLU A 79 9.88 -4.99 8.65
CA GLU A 79 10.57 -6.28 8.78
C GLU A 79 10.97 -6.85 7.41
N TYR A 80 10.03 -6.85 6.45
CA TYR A 80 10.28 -7.33 5.09
C TYR A 80 11.37 -6.53 4.40
N MET A 81 11.31 -5.19 4.49
CA MET A 81 12.29 -4.30 3.90
C MET A 81 13.68 -4.51 4.51
N ASN A 82 13.77 -4.75 5.82
CA ASN A 82 15.04 -5.00 6.50
C ASN A 82 15.64 -6.38 6.17
N LYS A 83 14.82 -7.41 5.97
CA LYS A 83 15.28 -8.72 5.49
C LYS A 83 15.89 -8.64 4.08
N GLY A 84 15.31 -7.83 3.19
CA GLY A 84 15.85 -7.59 1.84
C GLY A 84 17.17 -6.81 1.81
N LYS A 85 17.44 -5.98 2.83
CA LYS A 85 18.66 -5.16 2.94
C LYS A 85 19.87 -5.91 3.52
N LYS A 86 19.65 -6.90 4.38
CA LYS A 86 20.72 -7.70 5.01
C LYS A 86 21.42 -8.72 4.08
N SER A 87 20.96 -8.85 2.84
CA SER A 87 21.48 -9.83 1.87
C SER A 87 22.49 -9.24 0.87
N ARG A 88 23.12 -8.09 1.15
CA ARG A 88 24.20 -7.51 0.34
C ARG A 88 25.46 -7.32 1.14
#